data_AF-G0ZZ07-F1
#
_entry.id   AF-G0ZZ07-F1
#
_cell.length_a   1.000
_cell.length_b   1.000
_cell.length_c   1.000
_cell.angle_alpha   90.00
_cell.angle_beta   90.00
_cell.angle_gamma   90.00
#
_symmetry.space_group_name_H-M   'P 1'
#
loop_
_entity.id
_entity.type
_entity.pdbx_description
1 polymer ?
#
loop_
_entity_poly.entity_id
_entity_poly.type
_entity_poly.pdbx_seq_one_letter_code
_entity_poly.pdbx_strand_id
1 'polypeptide(L)'
;YTGNKWDTTICKDGKSCASACCVDGADYPGTYGINTSGDSLNLKFVTKGQYSTNIGSRTYLMESETKYQMFELLGNEFTFDVDVSNLGCGLNGALYFVSMDADGGLSKYSGNKAGAKYGTGYCDAQCPRDIKFINGEANVEGWNPSSNDSNAGAGKYGTCCSEMDIWEANCYTGNKWDTTICKDGKSCASACCVDGADYPGTYGINTSGDSLNLKFVTKGQYSTNIGSRTYLMESETKYQMFELLGNEFTFDVDVSNLGCGLNGALYFVSMDADGGLSKYSGNKAGAKYGTGYCDAQCPRDIKFINGEANVEGWNPSSNDSNAGAGKYGTCCSEMDI
;
A
#
# COMPACT_ATOMS: atom_id res chain seq x y z
N TYR A 1 7.56 -0.53 -25.08
CA TYR A 1 7.13 0.13 -23.82
C TYR A 1 8.37 0.36 -22.99
N THR A 2 8.62 1.59 -22.53
CA THR A 2 9.85 1.97 -21.83
C THR A 2 9.51 2.86 -20.64
N GLY A 3 9.99 2.50 -19.44
CA GLY A 3 9.58 3.14 -18.20
C GLY A 3 8.07 2.97 -18.01
N ASN A 4 7.32 4.08 -18.14
CA ASN A 4 5.87 4.10 -18.04
C ASN A 4 5.15 4.56 -19.33
N LYS A 5 5.81 4.47 -20.49
CA LYS A 5 5.27 4.97 -21.78
C LYS A 5 5.30 3.93 -22.89
N TRP A 6 4.27 3.96 -23.73
CA TRP A 6 4.22 3.24 -25.00
C TRP A 6 5.01 3.99 -26.08
N ASP A 7 5.63 3.24 -27.00
CA ASP A 7 6.21 3.82 -28.21
C ASP A 7 5.08 4.07 -29.22
N THR A 8 4.70 5.32 -29.41
CA THR A 8 3.57 5.71 -30.27
C THR A 8 3.84 5.53 -31.77
N THR A 9 5.08 5.26 -32.17
CA THR A 9 5.41 4.94 -33.57
C THR A 9 5.00 3.51 -33.92
N ILE A 10 5.06 2.60 -32.93
CA ILE A 10 4.68 1.19 -33.03
C ILE A 10 3.22 0.98 -32.57
N CYS A 11 2.89 1.53 -31.39
CA CYS A 11 1.63 1.32 -30.71
C CYS A 11 0.67 2.50 -30.93
N LYS A 12 0.01 2.51 -32.09
CA LYS A 12 -1.01 3.50 -32.45
C LYS A 12 -2.37 3.18 -31.85
N ASP A 13 -2.72 1.89 -31.84
CA ASP A 13 -3.91 1.35 -31.19
C ASP A 13 -3.61 -0.02 -30.57
N GLY A 14 -4.55 -0.54 -29.79
CA GLY A 14 -4.35 -1.79 -29.04
C GLY A 14 -4.09 -3.01 -29.91
N LYS A 15 -4.78 -3.11 -31.06
CA LYS A 15 -4.65 -4.25 -31.99
C LYS A 15 -3.36 -4.18 -32.78
N SER A 16 -3.01 -3.00 -33.30
CA SER A 16 -1.77 -2.79 -34.04
C SER A 16 -0.56 -3.03 -33.13
N CYS A 17 -0.63 -2.54 -31.88
CA CYS A 17 0.42 -2.72 -30.89
C CYS A 17 0.59 -4.18 -30.49
N ALA A 18 -0.50 -4.92 -30.22
CA ALA A 18 -0.42 -6.35 -29.90
C ALA A 18 0.09 -7.20 -31.08
N SER A 19 -0.18 -6.78 -32.32
CA SER A 19 0.33 -7.48 -33.51
C SER A 19 1.80 -7.18 -33.80
N ALA A 20 2.30 -6.00 -33.41
CA ALA A 20 3.66 -5.55 -33.67
C ALA A 20 4.64 -5.82 -32.52
N CYS A 21 4.14 -6.05 -31.30
CA CYS A 21 4.93 -6.30 -30.10
C CYS A 21 4.92 -7.79 -29.72
N CYS A 22 5.92 -8.21 -28.94
CA CYS A 22 5.97 -9.52 -28.30
C CYS A 22 6.22 -9.39 -26.79
N VAL A 23 5.83 -10.44 -26.06
CA VAL A 23 6.27 -10.67 -24.68
C VAL A 23 7.43 -11.66 -24.76
N ASP A 24 8.57 -11.31 -24.19
CA ASP A 24 9.79 -12.14 -24.25
C ASP A 24 9.93 -13.01 -22.99
N GLY A 25 10.90 -13.93 -23.02
CA GLY A 25 11.26 -14.76 -21.87
C GLY A 25 11.79 -13.94 -20.68
N ALA A 26 11.78 -14.57 -19.51
CA ALA A 26 12.22 -13.98 -18.26
C ALA A 26 13.45 -14.72 -17.70
N ASP A 27 14.52 -13.98 -17.42
CA ASP A 27 15.60 -14.45 -16.55
C ASP A 27 15.15 -14.30 -15.08
N TYR A 28 14.47 -15.34 -14.58
CA TYR A 28 13.87 -15.36 -13.25
C TYR A 28 14.87 -15.00 -12.13
N PRO A 29 16.06 -15.65 -12.02
CA PRO A 29 16.99 -15.31 -10.94
C PRO A 29 17.70 -13.97 -11.16
N GLY A 30 18.20 -13.69 -12.37
CA GLY A 30 19.07 -12.54 -12.61
C GLY A 30 18.34 -11.21 -12.75
N THR A 31 17.14 -11.23 -13.34
CA THR A 31 16.34 -10.00 -13.53
C THR A 31 15.32 -9.80 -12.43
N TYR A 32 14.65 -10.86 -11.99
CA TYR A 32 13.52 -10.77 -11.06
C TYR A 32 13.86 -11.24 -9.64
N GLY A 33 14.97 -11.93 -9.44
CA GLY A 33 15.35 -12.46 -8.12
C GLY A 33 14.43 -13.58 -7.64
N ILE A 34 13.77 -14.27 -8.57
CA ILE A 34 12.86 -15.38 -8.30
C ILE A 34 13.66 -16.67 -8.35
N ASN A 35 13.59 -17.47 -7.29
CA ASN A 35 14.27 -18.77 -7.20
C ASN A 35 13.30 -19.83 -6.68
N THR A 36 13.43 -21.05 -7.20
CA THR A 36 12.68 -22.21 -6.72
C THR A 36 13.63 -23.33 -6.32
N SER A 37 13.31 -24.05 -5.25
CA SER A 37 14.05 -25.24 -4.82
C SER A 37 13.10 -26.24 -4.18
N GLY A 38 12.93 -27.41 -4.80
CA GLY A 38 11.95 -28.40 -4.34
C GLY A 38 10.52 -27.84 -4.40
N ASP A 39 9.90 -27.75 -3.24
CA ASP A 39 8.56 -27.21 -2.99
C ASP A 39 8.55 -25.72 -2.59
N SER A 40 9.71 -25.07 -2.52
CA SER A 40 9.83 -23.66 -2.12
C SER A 40 9.92 -22.68 -3.30
N LEU A 41 9.27 -21.51 -3.14
CA LEU A 41 9.39 -20.33 -4.00
C LEU A 41 9.91 -19.15 -3.18
N ASN A 42 11.03 -18.56 -3.58
CA ASN A 42 11.59 -17.36 -2.96
C ASN A 42 11.49 -16.17 -3.92
N LEU A 43 10.89 -15.08 -3.45
CA LEU A 43 10.68 -13.84 -4.20
C LEU A 43 11.46 -12.70 -3.53
N LYS A 44 12.43 -12.12 -4.24
CA LYS A 44 13.11 -10.90 -3.78
C LYS A 44 12.29 -9.66 -4.12
N PHE A 45 12.25 -8.71 -3.19
CA PHE A 45 11.57 -7.44 -3.43
C PHE A 45 12.32 -6.53 -4.41
N VAL A 46 13.64 -6.37 -4.28
CA VAL A 46 14.45 -5.55 -5.21
C VAL A 46 15.56 -6.38 -5.83
N THR A 47 15.60 -6.38 -7.16
CA THR A 47 16.67 -7.02 -7.94
C THR A 47 17.30 -6.00 -8.88
N LYS A 48 18.57 -5.69 -8.64
CA LYS A 48 19.35 -4.78 -9.51
C LYS A 48 19.96 -5.58 -10.64
N GLY A 49 19.29 -5.57 -11.80
CA GLY A 49 19.79 -6.17 -13.02
C GLY A 49 20.82 -5.27 -13.72
N GLN A 50 21.40 -5.79 -14.81
CA GLN A 50 22.40 -5.07 -15.60
C GLN A 50 21.83 -3.81 -16.28
N TYR A 51 20.54 -3.83 -16.64
CA TYR A 51 19.89 -2.77 -17.44
C TYR A 51 18.81 -2.00 -16.68
N SER A 52 18.26 -2.57 -15.60
CA SER A 52 17.17 -1.98 -14.84
C SER A 52 17.12 -2.54 -13.42
N THR A 53 16.47 -1.80 -12.52
CA THR A 53 16.09 -2.30 -11.20
C THR A 53 14.66 -2.81 -11.26
N ASN A 54 14.45 -4.09 -10.95
CA ASN A 54 13.13 -4.69 -10.79
C ASN A 54 12.63 -4.53 -9.35
N ILE A 55 11.34 -4.26 -9.18
CA ILE A 55 10.66 -4.13 -7.89
C ILE A 55 9.47 -5.08 -7.87
N GLY A 56 9.47 -6.03 -6.93
CA GLY A 56 8.44 -7.02 -6.74
C GLY A 56 8.35 -8.06 -7.87
N SER A 57 7.38 -8.96 -7.73
CA SER A 57 7.02 -9.93 -8.78
C SER A 57 5.61 -10.46 -8.53
N ARG A 58 4.96 -10.94 -9.61
CA ARG A 58 3.74 -11.74 -9.54
C ARG A 58 3.95 -13.00 -10.36
N THR A 59 3.70 -14.16 -9.76
CA THR A 59 3.91 -15.47 -10.38
C THR A 59 2.66 -16.32 -10.24
N TYR A 60 2.47 -17.24 -11.18
CA TYR A 60 1.34 -18.17 -11.17
C TYR A 60 1.85 -19.60 -11.09
N LEU A 61 1.13 -20.46 -10.37
CA LEU A 61 1.42 -21.88 -10.37
C LEU A 61 0.92 -22.52 -11.68
N MET A 62 1.77 -23.31 -12.32
CA MET A 62 1.50 -23.93 -13.62
C MET A 62 1.26 -25.44 -13.44
N GLU A 63 0.23 -25.98 -14.07
CA GLU A 63 0.02 -27.43 -14.23
C GLU A 63 1.00 -28.00 -15.28
N SER A 64 1.24 -27.23 -16.34
CA SER A 64 2.10 -27.58 -17.47
C SER A 64 2.68 -26.31 -18.10
N GLU A 65 3.56 -26.42 -19.11
CA GLU A 65 4.13 -25.24 -19.78
C GLU A 65 3.09 -24.27 -20.37
N THR A 66 1.86 -24.72 -20.64
CA THR A 66 0.84 -23.94 -21.34
C THR A 66 -0.46 -23.76 -20.55
N LYS A 67 -0.52 -24.23 -19.30
CA LYS A 67 -1.71 -24.12 -18.44
C LYS A 67 -1.38 -23.80 -16.99
N TYR A 68 -2.14 -22.87 -16.42
CA TYR A 68 -2.18 -22.64 -14.98
C TYR A 68 -2.77 -23.84 -14.24
N GLN A 69 -2.30 -24.05 -13.02
CA GLN A 69 -2.92 -24.98 -12.09
C GLN A 69 -4.26 -24.40 -11.61
N MET A 70 -5.35 -25.07 -11.96
CA MET A 70 -6.68 -24.70 -11.48
C MET A 70 -6.99 -25.42 -10.17
N PHE A 71 -7.69 -24.73 -9.27
CA PHE A 71 -8.05 -25.25 -7.95
C PHE A 71 -9.57 -25.20 -7.75
N GLU A 72 -10.13 -26.30 -7.23
CA GLU A 72 -11.51 -26.37 -6.75
C GLU A 72 -11.48 -26.37 -5.22
N LEU A 73 -11.69 -25.20 -4.60
CA LEU A 73 -11.52 -25.04 -3.15
C LEU A 73 -12.78 -25.33 -2.33
N LEU A 74 -13.95 -25.37 -2.96
CA LEU A 74 -15.21 -25.56 -2.24
C LEU A 74 -15.25 -26.96 -1.59
N GLY A 75 -15.31 -26.98 -0.26
CA GLY A 75 -15.30 -28.22 0.52
C GLY A 75 -13.91 -28.84 0.70
N ASN A 76 -12.85 -28.15 0.29
CA ASN A 76 -11.46 -28.58 0.41
C ASN A 76 -10.66 -27.63 1.32
N GLU A 77 -9.47 -28.08 1.72
CA GLU A 77 -8.50 -27.29 2.48
C GLU A 77 -7.29 -26.96 1.60
N PHE A 78 -6.79 -25.73 1.72
CA PHE A 78 -5.53 -25.31 1.11
C PHE A 78 -4.55 -24.92 2.22
N THR A 79 -3.34 -25.49 2.18
CA THR A 79 -2.28 -25.25 3.17
C THR A 79 -0.98 -24.90 2.47
N PHE A 80 -0.20 -24.04 3.12
CA PHE A 80 1.14 -23.66 2.68
C PHE A 80 1.94 -23.19 3.90
N ASP A 81 3.26 -23.33 3.81
CA ASP A 81 4.20 -22.77 4.77
C ASP A 81 4.75 -21.44 4.22
N VAL A 82 4.97 -20.47 5.10
CA VAL A 82 5.48 -19.15 4.72
C VAL A 82 6.52 -18.65 5.71
N ASP A 83 7.63 -18.14 5.17
CA ASP A 83 8.64 -17.40 5.92
C ASP A 83 8.55 -15.91 5.58
N VAL A 84 7.99 -15.14 6.52
CA VAL A 84 7.89 -13.67 6.44
C VAL A 84 8.96 -12.95 7.23
N SER A 85 9.97 -13.66 7.77
CA SER A 85 10.99 -13.07 8.65
C SER A 85 11.83 -11.98 8.01
N ASN A 86 11.91 -11.98 6.67
CA ASN A 86 12.62 -10.97 5.87
C ASN A 86 11.67 -9.99 5.16
N LEU A 87 10.36 -10.10 5.38
CA LEU A 87 9.39 -9.17 4.83
C LEU A 87 9.39 -7.92 5.70
N GLY A 88 10.08 -6.89 5.22
CA GLY A 88 10.09 -5.59 5.87
C GLY A 88 8.77 -4.85 5.71
N CYS A 89 8.70 -3.73 6.41
CA CYS A 89 7.59 -2.79 6.42
C CYS A 89 7.22 -2.23 5.06
N GLY A 90 5.92 -2.02 4.84
CA GLY A 90 5.38 -1.50 3.58
C GLY A 90 5.43 -2.51 2.42
N LEU A 91 5.73 -3.77 2.73
CA LEU A 91 5.73 -4.86 1.76
C LEU A 91 4.58 -5.81 2.08
N ASN A 92 3.87 -6.23 1.03
CA ASN A 92 2.87 -7.28 1.12
C ASN A 92 3.38 -8.51 0.37
N GLY A 93 3.63 -9.60 1.09
CA GLY A 93 3.81 -10.91 0.52
C GLY A 93 2.44 -11.57 0.40
N ALA A 94 1.84 -11.53 -0.78
CA ALA A 94 0.48 -12.00 -1.00
C ALA A 94 0.44 -13.40 -1.63
N LEU A 95 -0.46 -14.25 -1.12
CA LEU A 95 -0.85 -15.50 -1.74
C LEU A 95 -2.39 -15.54 -1.82
N TYR A 96 -2.91 -15.67 -3.02
CA TYR A 96 -4.34 -15.54 -3.30
C TYR A 96 -4.74 -16.31 -4.55
N PHE A 97 -6.05 -16.50 -4.74
CA PHE A 97 -6.63 -17.12 -5.93
C PHE A 97 -7.42 -16.09 -6.73
N VAL A 98 -7.33 -16.19 -8.06
CA VAL A 98 -8.13 -15.38 -9.00
C VAL A 98 -8.77 -16.26 -10.05
N SER A 99 -9.93 -15.84 -10.55
CA SER A 99 -10.70 -16.59 -11.56
C SER A 99 -10.19 -16.35 -12.98
N MET A 100 -8.91 -16.66 -13.23
CA MET A 100 -8.28 -16.58 -14.56
C MET A 100 -8.60 -17.80 -15.43
N ASP A 101 -8.51 -17.62 -16.75
CA ASP A 101 -8.56 -18.73 -17.70
C ASP A 101 -7.29 -19.59 -17.62
N ALA A 102 -7.44 -20.91 -17.59
CA ALA A 102 -6.32 -21.85 -17.44
C ALA A 102 -5.23 -21.68 -18.52
N ASP A 103 -5.59 -21.28 -19.73
CA ASP A 103 -4.64 -21.05 -20.83
C ASP A 103 -4.19 -19.58 -20.95
N GLY A 104 -4.52 -18.74 -19.97
CA GLY A 104 -4.24 -17.30 -19.98
C GLY A 104 -5.04 -16.53 -21.02
N GLY A 105 -6.18 -17.08 -21.48
CA GLY A 105 -7.05 -16.49 -22.49
C GLY A 105 -6.63 -16.78 -23.92
N LEU A 106 -5.68 -17.70 -24.14
CA LEU A 106 -5.14 -18.03 -25.46
C LEU A 106 -6.21 -18.52 -26.44
N SER A 107 -7.13 -19.39 -25.98
CA SER A 107 -8.22 -19.92 -26.80
C SER A 107 -9.34 -18.90 -27.07
N LYS A 108 -9.58 -17.98 -26.14
CA LYS A 108 -10.65 -16.98 -26.24
C LYS A 108 -10.28 -15.79 -27.11
N TYR A 109 -9.02 -15.36 -27.07
CA TYR A 109 -8.58 -14.11 -27.66
C TYR A 109 -7.56 -14.36 -28.76
N SER A 110 -7.97 -14.28 -30.02
CA SER A 110 -7.11 -14.58 -31.17
C SER A 110 -5.86 -13.69 -31.27
N GLY A 111 -5.88 -12.49 -30.67
CA GLY A 111 -4.72 -11.60 -30.56
C GLY A 111 -3.70 -12.01 -29.50
N ASN A 112 -4.10 -12.85 -28.54
CA ASN A 112 -3.16 -13.45 -27.59
C ASN A 112 -2.48 -14.66 -28.25
N LYS A 113 -1.17 -14.57 -28.47
CA LYS A 113 -0.34 -15.70 -28.95
C LYS A 113 0.62 -16.21 -27.89
N ALA A 114 0.65 -15.58 -26.71
CA ALA A 114 1.60 -15.86 -25.65
C ALA A 114 1.00 -16.85 -24.63
N GLY A 115 -0.23 -16.60 -24.17
CA GLY A 115 -0.95 -17.50 -23.26
C GLY A 115 -0.29 -17.66 -21.89
N ALA A 116 -0.75 -18.66 -21.14
CA ALA A 116 -0.29 -18.93 -19.77
C ALA A 116 1.24 -19.10 -19.66
N LYS A 117 1.90 -19.63 -20.71
CA LYS A 117 3.36 -19.79 -20.78
C LYS A 117 4.13 -18.50 -20.49
N TYR A 118 3.55 -17.36 -20.83
CA TYR A 118 4.12 -16.02 -20.65
C TYR A 118 3.32 -15.18 -19.65
N GLY A 119 2.48 -15.79 -18.81
CA GLY A 119 1.83 -15.08 -17.71
C GLY A 119 0.65 -14.18 -18.11
N THR A 120 -0.01 -14.41 -19.26
CA THR A 120 -1.11 -13.55 -19.72
C THR A 120 -2.45 -13.84 -19.02
N GLY A 121 -3.37 -12.89 -19.09
CA GLY A 121 -4.77 -13.10 -18.69
C GLY A 121 -5.08 -12.74 -17.24
N TYR A 122 -4.16 -12.06 -16.55
CA TYR A 122 -4.38 -11.60 -15.18
C TYR A 122 -5.64 -10.76 -15.03
N CYS A 123 -6.32 -10.95 -13.91
CA CYS A 123 -7.49 -10.21 -13.46
C CYS A 123 -7.56 -10.34 -11.92
N ASP A 124 -8.22 -9.39 -11.27
CA ASP A 124 -8.52 -9.47 -9.84
C ASP A 124 -9.76 -8.60 -9.51
N ALA A 125 -10.11 -8.47 -8.22
CA ALA A 125 -11.30 -7.72 -7.81
C ALA A 125 -11.14 -6.19 -7.92
N GLN A 126 -9.92 -5.68 -8.08
CA GLN A 126 -9.62 -4.26 -8.28
C GLN A 126 -9.83 -3.80 -9.73
N CYS A 127 -10.06 -4.72 -10.66
CA CYS A 127 -10.17 -4.42 -12.08
C CYS A 127 -8.94 -3.63 -12.62
N PRO A 128 -7.70 -4.11 -12.40
CA PRO A 128 -6.47 -3.37 -12.65
C PRO A 128 -6.37 -2.86 -14.08
N ARG A 129 -6.02 -1.58 -14.19
CA ARG A 129 -5.89 -0.85 -15.47
C ARG A 129 -4.44 -0.68 -15.91
N ASP A 130 -3.50 -1.09 -15.09
CA ASP A 130 -2.05 -1.05 -15.33
C ASP A 130 -1.56 -2.25 -16.16
N ILE A 131 -2.44 -3.23 -16.41
CA ILE A 131 -2.12 -4.39 -17.25
C ILE A 131 -1.93 -3.94 -18.70
N LYS A 132 -0.73 -4.22 -19.22
CA LYS A 132 -0.27 -3.76 -20.54
C LYS A 132 -0.98 -4.46 -21.70
N PHE A 133 -1.36 -5.72 -21.54
CA PHE A 133 -2.06 -6.51 -22.55
C PHE A 133 -3.28 -7.19 -21.92
N ILE A 134 -4.46 -6.90 -22.43
CA ILE A 134 -5.74 -7.42 -21.93
C ILE A 134 -6.48 -8.00 -23.13
N ASN A 135 -6.96 -9.24 -23.01
CA ASN A 135 -7.80 -9.90 -24.02
C ASN A 135 -7.20 -9.90 -25.45
N GLY A 136 -5.87 -10.02 -25.55
CA GLY A 136 -5.15 -10.04 -26.84
C GLY A 136 -4.93 -8.67 -27.49
N GLU A 137 -5.21 -7.57 -26.79
CA GLU A 137 -4.94 -6.20 -27.24
C GLU A 137 -4.04 -5.47 -26.24
N ALA A 138 -3.23 -4.51 -26.72
CA ALA A 138 -2.45 -3.64 -25.85
C ALA A 138 -3.33 -2.53 -25.26
N ASN A 139 -3.15 -2.22 -23.98
CA ASN A 139 -3.90 -1.20 -23.26
C ASN A 139 -3.36 0.22 -23.49
N VAL A 140 -3.07 0.57 -24.74
CA VAL A 140 -2.42 1.85 -25.12
C VAL A 140 -3.40 3.03 -25.13
N GLU A 141 -4.68 2.76 -25.41
CA GLU A 141 -5.70 3.81 -25.48
C GLU A 141 -5.91 4.44 -24.09
N GLY A 142 -5.83 5.77 -24.00
CA GLY A 142 -6.01 6.49 -22.74
C GLY A 142 -4.94 6.22 -21.68
N TRP A 143 -3.77 5.71 -22.07
CA TRP A 143 -2.68 5.43 -21.13
C TRP A 143 -2.18 6.70 -20.42
N ASN A 144 -2.32 6.71 -19.09
CA ASN A 144 -1.83 7.78 -18.22
C ASN A 144 -0.65 7.26 -17.38
N PRO A 145 0.58 7.75 -17.60
CA PRO A 145 1.74 7.39 -16.80
C PRO A 145 1.55 7.74 -15.31
N SER A 146 1.98 6.86 -14.42
CA SER A 146 1.95 7.17 -12.98
C SER A 146 2.95 8.26 -12.62
N SER A 147 2.58 9.14 -11.68
CA SER A 147 3.46 10.18 -11.14
C SER A 147 4.39 9.69 -10.03
N ASN A 148 4.06 8.57 -9.39
CA ASN A 148 4.82 7.99 -8.27
C ASN A 148 5.45 6.62 -8.59
N ASP A 149 5.23 6.08 -9.79
CA ASP A 149 5.86 4.85 -10.27
C ASP A 149 6.40 5.04 -11.70
N SER A 150 7.71 4.91 -11.85
CA SER A 150 8.40 5.08 -13.13
C SER A 150 8.17 3.92 -14.12
N ASN A 151 7.58 2.81 -13.67
CA ASN A 151 7.34 1.60 -14.45
C ASN A 151 5.85 1.34 -14.76
N ALA A 152 4.95 2.08 -14.09
CA ALA A 152 3.51 1.87 -14.17
C ALA A 152 2.74 3.06 -14.75
N GLY A 153 1.54 2.77 -15.21
CA GLY A 153 0.54 3.73 -15.68
C GLY A 153 -0.81 3.00 -15.77
N ALA A 154 -1.84 3.69 -16.21
CA ALA A 154 -3.17 3.09 -16.36
C ALA A 154 -3.75 3.38 -17.73
N GLY A 155 -4.15 2.34 -18.46
CA GLY A 155 -4.85 2.45 -19.73
C GLY A 155 -6.35 2.58 -19.55
N LYS A 156 -7.10 2.70 -20.65
CA LYS A 156 -8.57 2.79 -20.64
C LYS A 156 -9.23 1.53 -20.11
N TYR A 157 -8.67 0.35 -20.38
CA TYR A 157 -9.27 -0.93 -20.04
C TYR A 157 -8.76 -1.46 -18.70
N GLY A 158 -9.64 -2.11 -17.95
CA GLY A 158 -9.33 -2.88 -16.75
C GLY A 158 -9.74 -4.35 -16.92
N THR A 159 -9.19 -5.23 -16.09
CA THR A 159 -9.44 -6.68 -16.16
C THR A 159 -9.94 -7.21 -14.81
N CYS A 160 -11.21 -7.58 -14.75
CA CYS A 160 -11.92 -7.89 -13.51
C CYS A 160 -12.20 -9.38 -13.38
N CYS A 161 -12.00 -9.95 -12.19
CA CYS A 161 -12.55 -11.25 -11.83
C CYS A 161 -12.67 -11.40 -10.30
N SER A 162 -13.27 -12.50 -9.85
CA SER A 162 -13.31 -12.82 -8.42
C SER A 162 -11.92 -13.17 -7.91
N GLU A 163 -11.63 -12.69 -6.71
CA GLU A 163 -10.38 -12.84 -5.97
C GLU A 163 -10.69 -13.40 -4.58
N MET A 164 -9.84 -14.31 -4.10
CA MET A 164 -9.87 -14.86 -2.76
C MET A 164 -8.47 -14.72 -2.16
N ASP A 165 -8.30 -13.72 -1.30
CA ASP A 165 -7.07 -13.45 -0.58
C ASP A 165 -6.90 -14.48 0.55
N ILE A 166 -5.96 -15.42 0.37
CA ILE A 166 -5.66 -16.44 1.39
C ILE A 166 -4.74 -15.88 2.46
N TRP A 167 -3.76 -15.07 2.03
CA TRP A 167 -2.75 -14.52 2.91
C TRP A 167 -2.33 -13.13 2.46
N GLU A 168 -2.65 -12.16 3.33
CA GLU A 168 -2.08 -10.82 3.38
C GLU A 168 -1.76 -10.54 4.86
N ALA A 169 -0.51 -10.29 5.19
CA ALA A 169 -0.11 -10.15 6.59
C ALA A 169 -0.24 -8.70 7.06
N ASN A 170 -1.06 -8.47 8.09
CA ASN A 170 -1.11 -7.23 8.85
C ASN A 170 -1.12 -7.56 10.35
N CYS A 171 -0.47 -6.75 11.16
CA CYS A 171 -0.46 -6.88 12.61
C CYS A 171 -1.75 -6.37 13.26
N TYR A 172 -2.64 -5.79 12.46
CA TYR A 172 -3.85 -5.15 12.92
C TYR A 172 -4.98 -5.29 11.90
N THR A 173 -6.11 -5.87 12.32
CA THR A 173 -7.30 -6.04 11.47
C THR A 173 -8.50 -5.35 12.10
N GLY A 174 -9.08 -4.39 11.38
CA GLY A 174 -10.14 -3.54 11.91
C GLY A 174 -9.62 -2.73 13.10
N ASN A 175 -10.03 -3.11 14.31
CA ASN A 175 -9.63 -2.50 15.58
C ASN A 175 -8.96 -3.47 16.57
N LYS A 176 -8.46 -4.61 16.07
CA LYS A 176 -7.83 -5.66 16.88
C LYS A 176 -6.40 -5.93 16.41
N TRP A 177 -5.52 -6.09 17.39
CA TRP A 177 -4.16 -6.60 17.17
C TRP A 177 -4.20 -8.11 16.90
N ASP A 178 -3.33 -8.57 16.01
CA ASP A 178 -3.08 -10.01 15.85
C ASP A 178 -2.28 -10.52 17.05
N THR A 179 -2.90 -11.36 17.89
CA THR A 179 -2.26 -11.86 19.12
C THR A 179 -1.15 -12.89 18.88
N THR A 180 -1.06 -13.47 17.68
CA THR A 180 -0.02 -14.41 17.31
C THR A 180 1.29 -13.68 16.97
N ILE A 181 1.17 -12.52 16.32
CA ILE A 181 2.29 -11.63 15.97
C ILE A 181 2.63 -10.70 17.14
N CYS A 182 1.61 -10.06 17.73
CA CYS A 182 1.75 -9.01 18.74
C CYS A 182 1.48 -9.53 20.15
N LYS A 183 2.41 -10.31 20.70
CA LYS A 183 2.33 -10.84 22.07
C LYS A 183 2.57 -9.75 23.12
N ASP A 184 3.48 -8.83 22.83
CA ASP A 184 3.77 -7.64 23.62
C ASP A 184 4.18 -6.46 22.72
N GLY A 185 4.31 -5.27 23.29
CA GLY A 185 4.56 -4.05 22.51
C GLY A 185 5.88 -4.06 21.73
N LYS A 186 6.94 -4.69 22.29
CA LYS A 186 8.27 -4.75 21.67
C LYS A 186 8.35 -5.77 20.55
N SER A 187 7.83 -6.98 20.80
CA SER A 187 7.75 -8.04 19.79
C SER A 187 6.86 -7.61 18.63
N CYS A 188 5.72 -6.99 18.93
CA CYS A 188 4.86 -6.39 17.92
C CYS A 188 5.61 -5.31 17.13
N ALA A 189 6.25 -4.34 17.79
CA ALA A 189 7.02 -3.31 17.09
C ALA A 189 8.25 -3.82 16.31
N SER A 190 8.72 -5.03 16.60
CA SER A 190 9.81 -5.67 15.86
C SER A 190 9.30 -6.45 14.65
N ALA A 191 8.09 -7.01 14.73
CA ALA A 191 7.43 -7.75 13.66
C ALA A 191 6.56 -6.87 12.74
N CYS A 192 6.18 -5.69 13.24
CA CYS A 192 5.19 -4.79 12.67
C CYS A 192 5.73 -3.37 12.60
N CYS A 193 5.07 -2.54 11.83
CA CYS A 193 5.52 -1.19 11.60
C CYS A 193 4.43 -0.27 11.11
N VAL A 194 4.75 1.01 11.20
CA VAL A 194 3.92 2.08 10.67
C VAL A 194 4.28 2.26 9.20
N ASP A 195 3.30 2.03 8.33
CA ASP A 195 3.43 2.21 6.88
C ASP A 195 2.99 3.61 6.44
N GLY A 196 3.30 3.96 5.19
CA GLY A 196 2.85 5.18 4.54
C GLY A 196 1.33 5.26 4.39
N ALA A 197 0.84 6.49 4.28
CA ALA A 197 -0.58 6.79 4.08
C ALA A 197 -0.83 7.26 2.64
N ASP A 198 -1.86 6.70 1.99
CA ASP A 198 -2.45 7.31 0.79
C ASP A 198 -3.32 8.49 1.21
N TYR A 199 -2.69 9.67 1.33
CA TYR A 199 -3.36 10.90 1.76
C TYR A 199 -4.56 11.28 0.87
N PRO A 200 -4.47 11.31 -0.47
CA PRO A 200 -5.62 11.64 -1.31
C PRO A 200 -6.71 10.57 -1.32
N GLY A 201 -6.37 9.29 -1.47
CA GLY A 201 -7.36 8.23 -1.65
C GLY A 201 -8.00 7.77 -0.35
N THR A 202 -7.20 7.50 0.68
CA THR A 202 -7.70 6.99 1.97
C THR A 202 -8.26 8.11 2.84
N TYR A 203 -7.54 9.23 2.93
CA TYR A 203 -7.88 10.31 3.87
C TYR A 203 -8.59 11.49 3.20
N GLY A 204 -8.58 11.58 1.86
CA GLY A 204 -9.16 12.72 1.14
C GLY A 204 -8.36 14.01 1.31
N ILE A 205 -7.10 13.90 1.73
CA ILE A 205 -6.20 15.02 1.99
C ILE A 205 -5.48 15.39 0.69
N ASN A 206 -5.58 16.66 0.31
CA ASN A 206 -4.93 17.17 -0.90
C ASN A 206 -4.21 18.48 -0.58
N THR A 207 -3.06 18.68 -1.21
CA THR A 207 -2.33 19.95 -1.14
C THR A 207 -2.20 20.58 -2.52
N SER A 208 -2.23 21.90 -2.58
CA SER A 208 -1.98 22.66 -3.81
C SER A 208 -1.32 23.99 -3.46
N GLY A 209 -0.05 24.14 -3.83
CA GLY A 209 0.75 25.29 -3.40
C GLY A 209 0.87 25.34 -1.87
N ASP A 210 0.38 26.42 -1.28
CA ASP A 210 0.30 26.69 0.15
C ASP A 210 -1.02 26.25 0.81
N SER A 211 -1.95 25.68 0.04
CA SER A 211 -3.25 25.21 0.55
C SER A 211 -3.25 23.74 0.96
N LEU A 212 -3.94 23.42 2.06
CA LEU A 212 -4.26 22.08 2.53
C LEU A 212 -5.78 21.90 2.59
N ASN A 213 -6.31 20.91 1.89
CA ASN A 213 -7.72 20.53 1.93
C ASN A 213 -7.87 19.21 2.69
N LEU A 214 -8.74 19.20 3.72
CA LEU A 214 -9.05 18.02 4.52
C LEU A 214 -10.52 17.64 4.33
N LYS A 215 -10.78 16.38 3.94
CA LYS A 215 -12.13 15.81 3.98
C LYS A 215 -12.39 15.19 5.35
N PHE A 216 -13.55 15.47 5.93
CA PHE A 216 -13.94 14.87 7.20
C PHE A 216 -14.31 13.39 7.07
N VAL A 217 -14.95 12.98 5.97
CA VAL A 217 -15.29 11.57 5.72
C VAL A 217 -14.85 11.16 4.32
N THR A 218 -14.10 10.07 4.24
CA THR A 218 -13.67 9.45 2.98
C THR A 218 -14.05 7.97 3.03
N LYS A 219 -14.80 7.50 2.01
CA LYS A 219 -15.21 6.10 1.89
C LYS A 219 -14.31 5.42 0.87
N GLY A 220 -13.41 4.56 1.35
CA GLY A 220 -12.67 3.61 0.54
C GLY A 220 -13.46 2.34 0.30
N GLN A 221 -12.92 1.48 -0.56
CA GLN A 221 -13.51 0.17 -0.89
C GLN A 221 -13.59 -0.76 0.34
N TYR A 222 -12.64 -0.63 1.28
CA TYR A 222 -12.49 -1.52 2.42
C TYR A 222 -12.66 -0.84 3.78
N SER A 223 -12.71 0.49 3.83
CA SER A 223 -12.78 1.24 5.08
C SER A 223 -13.45 2.60 4.89
N THR A 224 -13.99 3.13 5.98
CA THR A 224 -14.40 4.54 6.05
C THR A 224 -13.44 5.26 6.98
N ASN A 225 -12.79 6.30 6.46
CA ASN A 225 -11.99 7.22 7.26
C ASN A 225 -12.89 8.35 7.78
N ILE A 226 -12.78 8.66 9.07
CA ILE A 226 -13.50 9.75 9.74
C ILE A 226 -12.49 10.62 10.49
N GLY A 227 -12.33 11.86 10.04
CA GLY A 227 -11.31 12.78 10.52
C GLY A 227 -9.91 12.39 10.05
N SER A 228 -8.96 13.30 10.20
CA SER A 228 -7.55 13.05 9.95
C SER A 228 -6.71 14.03 10.75
N ARG A 229 -5.51 13.59 11.14
CA ARG A 229 -4.48 14.44 11.72
C ARG A 229 -3.30 14.48 10.78
N THR A 230 -2.82 15.68 10.50
CA THR A 230 -1.65 15.92 9.65
C THR A 230 -0.67 16.82 10.35
N TYR A 231 0.62 16.65 10.06
CA TYR A 231 1.68 17.48 10.59
C TYR A 231 2.31 18.29 9.47
N LEU A 232 2.74 19.51 9.78
CA LEU A 232 3.57 20.27 8.86
C LEU A 232 4.99 19.71 8.89
N MET A 233 5.55 19.45 7.70
CA MET A 233 6.87 18.85 7.54
C MET A 233 7.86 19.90 7.03
N GLU A 234 9.03 20.00 7.66
CA GLU A 234 10.18 20.79 7.16
C GLU A 234 10.89 20.04 6.02
N SER A 235 10.97 18.71 6.14
CA SER A 235 11.61 17.80 5.19
C SER A 235 10.97 16.42 5.26
N GLU A 236 11.38 15.47 4.41
CA GLU A 236 10.87 14.09 4.46
C GLU A 236 11.05 13.39 5.82
N THR A 237 11.96 13.87 6.67
CA THR A 237 12.34 13.21 7.93
C THR A 237 12.16 14.08 9.17
N LYS A 238 11.66 15.32 9.03
CA LYS A 238 11.48 16.25 10.14
C LYS A 238 10.18 17.03 10.08
N TYR A 239 9.53 17.17 11.24
CA TYR A 239 8.44 18.11 11.44
C TYR A 239 8.95 19.55 11.39
N GLN A 240 8.08 20.45 10.94
CA GLN A 240 8.32 21.88 11.06
C GLN A 240 8.21 22.29 12.52
N MET A 241 9.33 22.72 13.10
CA MET A 241 9.36 23.28 14.45
C MET A 241 9.12 24.79 14.40
N PHE A 242 8.46 25.31 15.43
CA PHE A 242 8.12 26.73 15.54
C PHE A 242 8.73 27.33 16.80
N GLU A 243 9.40 28.48 16.64
CA GLU A 243 9.83 29.32 17.75
C GLU A 243 9.03 30.63 17.70
N LEU A 244 7.98 30.72 18.51
CA LEU A 244 7.00 31.82 18.43
C LEU A 244 7.34 33.02 19.32
N LEU A 245 8.38 32.94 20.16
CA LEU A 245 8.71 34.02 21.07
C LEU A 245 9.16 35.27 20.28
N GLY A 246 8.32 36.30 20.27
CA GLY A 246 8.57 37.53 19.50
C GLY A 246 8.29 37.40 18.00
N ASN A 247 7.69 36.29 17.54
CA ASN A 247 7.32 36.04 16.15
C ASN A 247 5.80 35.91 16.00
N GLU A 248 5.32 36.02 14.76
CA GLU A 248 3.90 35.88 14.40
C GLU A 248 3.70 34.64 13.52
N PHE A 249 2.61 33.89 13.78
CA PHE A 249 2.12 32.82 12.94
C PHE A 249 0.73 33.21 12.44
N THR A 250 0.54 33.22 11.11
CA THR A 250 -0.74 33.56 10.47
C THR A 250 -1.16 32.44 9.53
N PHE A 251 -2.47 32.20 9.45
CA PHE A 251 -3.07 31.25 8.53
C PHE A 251 -4.46 31.74 8.14
N ASP A 252 -4.87 31.40 6.92
CA ASP A 252 -6.23 31.59 6.45
C ASP A 252 -6.98 30.27 6.57
N VAL A 253 -8.25 30.33 6.98
CA VAL A 253 -9.10 29.15 7.09
C VAL A 253 -10.43 29.37 6.39
N ASP A 254 -10.79 28.43 5.52
CA ASP A 254 -12.12 28.33 4.93
C ASP A 254 -12.91 27.21 5.62
N VAL A 255 -13.87 27.61 6.45
CA VAL A 255 -14.81 26.70 7.14
C VAL A 255 -16.22 26.76 6.55
N SER A 256 -16.40 27.32 5.36
CA SER A 256 -17.72 27.52 4.74
C SER A 256 -18.52 26.23 4.56
N ASN A 257 -17.85 25.07 4.48
CA ASN A 257 -18.45 23.75 4.35
C ASN A 257 -18.41 22.92 5.65
N LEU A 258 -17.98 23.51 6.78
CA LEU A 258 -17.91 22.80 8.05
C LEU A 258 -19.31 22.70 8.67
N GLY A 259 -19.81 21.48 8.81
CA GLY A 259 -21.11 21.21 9.41
C GLY A 259 -21.17 21.56 10.90
N CYS A 260 -22.38 21.78 11.42
CA CYS A 260 -22.59 22.01 12.85
C CYS A 260 -22.11 20.82 13.68
N GLY A 261 -21.43 21.10 14.80
CA GLY A 261 -20.93 20.08 15.72
C GLY A 261 -19.58 19.45 15.30
N LEU A 262 -18.97 19.93 14.23
CA LEU A 262 -17.61 19.55 13.84
C LEU A 262 -16.61 20.63 14.29
N ASN A 263 -15.42 20.18 14.70
CA ASN A 263 -14.32 21.06 15.04
C ASN A 263 -13.15 20.80 14.08
N GLY A 264 -12.67 21.84 13.41
CA GLY A 264 -11.40 21.83 12.69
C GLY A 264 -10.35 22.47 13.59
N ALA A 265 -9.48 21.67 14.19
CA ALA A 265 -8.51 22.16 15.16
C ALA A 265 -7.13 22.35 14.50
N LEU A 266 -6.51 23.49 14.79
CA LEU A 266 -5.10 23.74 14.55
C LEU A 266 -4.47 24.12 15.90
N TYR A 267 -3.42 23.41 16.28
CA TYR A 267 -2.79 23.56 17.59
C TYR A 267 -1.32 23.16 17.51
N PHE A 268 -0.52 23.69 18.42
CA PHE A 268 0.88 23.31 18.57
C PHE A 268 1.04 22.23 19.63
N VAL A 269 1.94 21.29 19.38
CA VAL A 269 2.30 20.22 20.34
C VAL A 269 3.80 20.13 20.48
N SER A 270 4.27 19.79 21.68
CA SER A 270 5.70 19.65 21.98
C SER A 270 6.19 18.25 21.58
N MET A 271 6.58 18.11 20.32
CA MET A 271 7.09 16.87 19.73
C MET A 271 8.59 16.97 19.38
N ASP A 272 9.29 15.83 19.38
CA ASP A 272 10.65 15.76 18.85
C ASP A 272 10.62 15.93 17.32
N ALA A 273 11.52 16.75 16.76
CA ALA A 273 11.50 17.11 15.33
C ALA A 273 11.60 15.90 14.39
N ASP A 274 12.30 14.84 14.80
CA ASP A 274 12.43 13.58 14.03
C ASP A 274 11.32 12.55 14.36
N GLY A 275 10.29 12.96 15.09
CA GLY A 275 9.21 12.09 15.56
C GLY A 275 9.65 11.06 16.61
N GLY A 276 10.73 11.34 17.33
CA GLY A 276 11.29 10.48 18.38
C GLY A 276 12.21 9.39 17.83
N LEU A 277 12.66 9.50 16.58
CA LEU A 277 13.49 8.47 15.92
C LEU A 277 14.85 8.31 16.61
N SER A 278 15.51 9.42 16.96
CA SER A 278 16.80 9.41 17.67
C SER A 278 16.67 9.00 19.15
N LYS A 279 15.52 9.30 19.76
CA LYS A 279 15.28 9.11 21.19
C LYS A 279 14.88 7.67 21.53
N TYR A 280 14.14 7.01 20.65
CA TYR A 280 13.58 5.69 20.89
C TYR A 280 14.11 4.69 19.88
N SER A 281 14.99 3.79 20.32
CA SER A 281 15.65 2.82 19.43
C SER A 281 14.69 1.85 18.72
N GLY A 282 13.52 1.59 19.30
CA GLY A 282 12.43 0.81 18.70
C GLY A 282 11.61 1.58 17.66
N ASN A 283 11.70 2.91 17.64
CA ASN A 283 11.02 3.71 16.63
C ASN A 283 11.81 3.67 15.32
N LYS A 284 11.21 3.08 14.28
CA LYS A 284 11.78 3.02 12.94
C LYS A 284 11.07 3.92 11.92
N ALA A 285 9.99 4.56 12.34
CA ALA A 285 9.15 5.36 11.47
C ALA A 285 9.55 6.84 11.50
N GLY A 286 9.60 7.45 12.68
CA GLY A 286 9.93 8.87 12.83
C GLY A 286 8.88 9.80 12.19
N ALA A 287 9.28 11.05 11.99
CA ALA A 287 8.38 12.10 11.48
C ALA A 287 7.78 11.77 10.11
N LYS A 288 8.52 11.06 9.25
CA LYS A 288 8.07 10.62 7.92
C LYS A 288 6.73 9.89 7.96
N TYR A 289 6.49 9.10 9.01
CA TYR A 289 5.29 8.29 9.17
C TYR A 289 4.44 8.74 10.38
N GLY A 290 4.64 9.96 10.88
CA GLY A 290 3.75 10.56 11.87
C GLY A 290 3.95 10.09 13.32
N THR A 291 5.09 9.46 13.68
CA THR A 291 5.31 9.04 15.07
C THR A 291 5.67 10.20 15.99
N GLY A 292 5.58 9.96 17.31
CA GLY A 292 5.92 10.93 18.34
C GLY A 292 4.76 11.84 18.74
N TYR A 293 3.58 11.65 18.14
CA TYR A 293 2.39 12.41 18.49
C TYR A 293 2.07 12.27 19.98
N CYS A 294 1.65 13.38 20.56
CA CYS A 294 1.22 13.55 21.93
C CYS A 294 0.34 14.79 22.00
N ASP A 295 -0.52 14.88 23.01
CA ASP A 295 -1.29 16.09 23.29
C ASP A 295 -1.64 16.17 24.79
N ALA A 296 -2.35 17.22 25.22
CA ALA A 296 -2.67 17.41 26.63
C ALA A 296 -3.75 16.44 27.15
N GLN A 297 -4.50 15.79 26.24
CA GLN A 297 -5.52 14.79 26.54
C GLN A 297 -4.95 13.39 26.75
N CYS A 298 -3.66 13.19 26.48
CA CYS A 298 -2.97 11.91 26.65
C CYS A 298 -3.64 10.74 25.89
N PRO A 299 -3.85 10.85 24.57
CA PRO A 299 -4.59 9.88 23.77
C PRO A 299 -4.01 8.48 23.91
N ARG A 300 -4.92 7.52 24.08
CA ARG A 300 -4.61 6.09 24.29
C ARG A 300 -4.95 5.23 23.08
N ASP A 301 -5.58 5.81 22.07
CA ASP A 301 -5.92 5.21 20.79
C ASP A 301 -4.75 5.19 19.80
N ILE A 302 -3.61 5.79 20.19
CA ILE A 302 -2.37 5.70 19.44
C ILE A 302 -1.83 4.26 19.50
N LYS A 303 -1.81 3.63 18.33
CA LYS A 303 -1.42 2.22 18.15
C LYS A 303 0.08 1.99 18.34
N PHE A 304 0.91 2.99 18.04
CA PHE A 304 2.36 2.88 18.12
C PHE A 304 2.94 4.09 18.86
N ILE A 305 3.59 3.85 19.99
CA ILE A 305 4.09 4.89 20.90
C ILE A 305 5.56 4.60 21.18
N ASN A 306 6.44 5.55 20.90
CA ASN A 306 7.86 5.51 21.30
C ASN A 306 8.60 4.22 20.90
N GLY A 307 8.27 3.64 19.74
CA GLY A 307 8.92 2.42 19.28
C GLY A 307 8.31 1.11 19.79
N GLU A 308 7.16 1.17 20.45
CA GLU A 308 6.42 0.00 20.92
C GLU A 308 4.95 0.07 20.48
N ALA A 309 4.35 -1.07 20.16
CA ALA A 309 2.92 -1.14 19.90
C ALA A 309 2.13 -1.09 21.22
N ASN A 310 1.03 -0.35 21.24
CA ASN A 310 0.18 -0.15 22.41
C ASN A 310 -0.79 -1.34 22.62
N VAL A 311 -0.28 -2.56 22.56
CA VAL A 311 -1.09 -3.79 22.58
C VAL A 311 -1.53 -4.19 23.99
N GLU A 312 -0.77 -3.81 25.01
CA GLU A 312 -1.08 -4.16 26.39
C GLU A 312 -2.39 -3.49 26.81
N GLY A 313 -3.35 -4.27 27.31
CA GLY A 313 -4.65 -3.74 27.74
C GLY A 313 -5.47 -3.10 26.62
N TRP A 314 -5.21 -3.41 25.36
CA TRP A 314 -5.97 -2.88 24.22
C TRP A 314 -7.44 -3.27 24.31
N ASN A 315 -8.31 -2.27 24.36
CA ASN A 315 -9.76 -2.42 24.34
C ASN A 315 -10.31 -1.85 23.01
N PRO A 316 -10.72 -2.71 22.06
CA PRO A 316 -11.31 -2.27 20.80
C PRO A 316 -12.58 -1.45 21.02
N SER A 317 -12.78 -0.40 20.21
CA SER A 317 -13.99 0.39 20.28
C SER A 317 -15.21 -0.42 19.78
N SER A 318 -16.36 -0.24 20.43
CA SER A 318 -17.61 -0.88 20.02
C SER A 318 -18.34 -0.11 18.90
N ASN A 319 -18.01 1.16 18.69
CA ASN A 319 -18.67 2.03 17.72
C ASN A 319 -17.74 2.56 16.63
N ASP A 320 -16.45 2.21 16.68
CA ASP A 320 -15.46 2.56 15.67
C ASP A 320 -14.64 1.32 15.30
N SER A 321 -14.77 0.89 14.04
CA SER A 321 -14.09 -0.30 13.53
C SER A 321 -12.59 -0.12 13.35
N ASN A 322 -12.04 1.09 13.52
CA ASN A 322 -10.64 1.42 13.30
C ASN A 322 -9.92 1.89 14.58
N ALA A 323 -10.66 2.10 15.68
CA ALA A 323 -10.15 2.66 16.93
C ALA A 323 -10.30 1.72 18.13
N GLY A 324 -9.53 2.01 19.17
CA GLY A 324 -9.57 1.33 20.46
C GLY A 324 -8.69 2.11 21.44
N ALA A 325 -8.43 1.58 22.63
CA ALA A 325 -7.55 2.23 23.59
C ALA A 325 -6.63 1.21 24.24
N GLY A 326 -5.32 1.46 24.18
CA GLY A 326 -4.30 0.66 24.86
C GLY A 326 -4.03 1.15 26.28
N LYS A 327 -3.19 0.43 27.03
CA LYS A 327 -2.78 0.81 28.38
C LYS A 327 -2.03 2.15 28.42
N TYR A 328 -1.20 2.41 27.42
CA TYR A 328 -0.35 3.60 27.39
C TYR A 328 -1.05 4.74 26.65
N GLY A 329 -0.84 5.96 27.13
CA GLY A 329 -1.22 7.19 26.45
C GLY A 329 0.00 8.04 26.17
N THR A 330 -0.12 9.00 25.26
CA THR A 330 0.99 9.87 24.85
C THR A 330 0.67 11.33 25.17
N CYS A 331 1.40 11.88 26.14
CA CYS A 331 1.11 13.19 26.75
C CYS A 331 2.20 14.21 26.42
N CYS A 332 1.83 15.43 26.06
CA CYS A 332 2.73 16.57 26.04
C CYS A 332 1.99 17.89 26.18
N SER A 333 2.75 18.98 26.29
CA SER A 333 2.18 20.32 26.25
C SER A 333 1.57 20.60 24.89
N GLU A 334 0.37 21.17 24.92
CA GLU A 334 -0.43 21.57 23.76
C GLU A 334 -0.79 23.06 23.91
N MET A 335 -0.83 23.77 22.79
CA MET A 335 -1.32 25.14 22.72
C MET A 335 -2.31 25.25 21.56
N ASP A 336 -3.58 25.37 21.91
CA ASP A 336 -4.67 25.62 20.96
C ASP A 336 -4.55 27.02 20.35
N ILE A 337 -4.94 27.16 19.09
CA ILE A 337 -4.96 28.44 18.34
C ILE A 337 -6.39 28.90 18.12
#